data_AF-A0A6J4MMD2-F1
#
_entry.id   AF-A0A6J4MMD2-F1
#
_cell.length_a   1.000
_cell.length_b   1.000
_cell.length_c   1.000
_cell.angle_alpha   90.00
_cell.angle_beta   90.00
_cell.angle_gamma   90.00
#
_symmetry.space_group_name_H-M   'P 1'
#
loop_
_entity.id
_entity.type
_entity.pdbx_description
1 polymer ?
#
loop_
_entity_poly.entity_id
_entity_poly.type
_entity_poly.pdbx_seq_one_letter_code
_entity_poly.pdbx_strand_id
1 'polypeptide(L)'
;MATLQGISFDQFILWAVAEKVATLNQRNDDPAFPEITYVRGASGELVPVLRGTRLRVQTVVIAAQKWGFSPNQIAAEYDLSEAQVNDVFAFYAAHSQEIDASIAAEQIIEAANV
;
A
#
# COMPACT_ATOMS: atom_id res chain seq x y z
N MET A 1 -10.28 51.79 8.03
CA MET A 1 -10.68 50.62 8.83
C MET A 1 -10.72 49.43 7.89
N ALA A 2 -9.92 48.39 8.16
CA ALA A 2 -9.77 47.25 7.26
C ALA A 2 -10.78 46.16 7.61
N THR A 3 -11.73 45.89 6.72
CA THR A 3 -12.59 44.70 6.77
C THR A 3 -11.98 43.64 5.86
N LEU A 4 -11.12 42.81 6.43
CA LEU A 4 -10.82 41.50 5.84
C LEU A 4 -12.11 40.67 5.95
N GLN A 5 -12.84 40.54 4.84
CA GLN A 5 -13.92 39.57 4.74
C GLN A 5 -13.27 38.19 4.77
N GLY A 6 -13.29 37.58 5.95
CA GLY A 6 -12.90 36.19 6.14
C GLY A 6 -13.79 35.29 5.30
N ILE A 7 -13.16 34.31 4.65
CA ILE A 7 -13.79 33.16 3.99
C ILE A 7 -15.06 32.70 4.74
N SER A 8 -16.12 32.39 4.00
CA SER A 8 -17.34 31.86 4.61
C SER A 8 -17.06 30.52 5.30
N PHE A 9 -17.86 30.16 6.30
CA PHE A 9 -17.70 28.89 7.01
C PHE A 9 -17.73 27.70 6.04
N ASP A 10 -18.63 27.68 5.05
CA ASP A 10 -18.68 26.61 4.04
C ASP A 10 -17.38 26.52 3.21
N GLN A 11 -16.76 27.66 2.88
CA GLN A 11 -15.47 27.68 2.19
C GLN A 11 -14.32 27.24 3.10
N PHE A 12 -14.38 27.59 4.38
CA PHE A 12 -13.44 27.08 5.39
C PHE A 12 -13.57 25.57 5.56
N ILE A 13 -14.79 25.03 5.62
CA ILE A 13 -15.03 23.58 5.70
C ILE A 13 -14.52 22.88 4.44
N LEU A 14 -14.80 23.42 3.25
CA LEU A 14 -14.31 22.84 2.01
C LEU A 14 -12.77 22.83 1.96
N TRP A 15 -12.12 23.91 2.39
CA TRP A 15 -10.66 24.00 2.45
C TRP A 15 -10.04 23.06 3.49
N ALA A 16 -10.61 23.00 4.71
CA ALA A 16 -10.13 22.11 5.77
C ALA A 16 -10.29 20.63 5.41
N VAL A 17 -11.37 20.26 4.72
CA VAL A 17 -11.56 18.90 4.19
C VAL A 17 -10.58 18.61 3.07
N ALA A 18 -10.38 19.54 2.12
CA ALA A 18 -9.41 19.38 1.04
C ALA A 18 -7.96 19.26 1.58
N GLU A 19 -7.60 20.04 2.58
CA GLU A 19 -6.30 19.97 3.27
C GLU A 19 -6.15 18.62 3.99
N LYS A 20 -7.17 18.18 4.74
CA LYS A 20 -7.13 16.89 5.42
C LYS A 20 -7.00 15.73 4.43
N VAL A 21 -7.75 15.75 3.32
CA VAL A 21 -7.67 14.73 2.26
C VAL A 21 -6.31 14.78 1.55
N ALA A 22 -5.73 15.96 1.34
CA ALA A 22 -4.39 16.09 0.78
C ALA A 22 -3.32 15.50 1.72
N THR A 23 -3.41 15.74 3.04
CA THR A 23 -2.46 15.18 4.01
C THR A 23 -2.55 13.66 4.13
N LEU A 24 -3.75 13.09 4.00
CA LEU A 24 -3.95 11.64 3.92
C LEU A 24 -3.33 11.05 2.65
N ASN A 25 -3.41 11.75 1.52
CA ASN A 25 -2.82 11.28 0.26
C ASN A 25 -1.28 11.42 0.20
N GLN A 26 -0.66 12.21 1.08
CA GLN A 26 0.77 12.56 0.98
C GLN A 26 1.71 11.76 1.90
N ARG A 27 1.19 10.94 2.84
CA ARG A 27 2.00 10.14 3.79
C ARG A 27 1.54 8.68 3.88
N ASN A 28 1.48 8.00 2.74
CA ASN A 28 1.21 6.55 2.74
C ASN A 28 2.50 5.74 2.90
N ASP A 29 3.61 6.21 2.35
CA ASP A 29 4.89 5.51 2.47
C ASP A 29 5.38 5.52 3.93
N ASP A 30 5.67 4.34 4.47
CA ASP A 30 6.27 4.20 5.80
C ASP A 30 7.78 4.51 5.70
N PRO A 31 8.29 5.54 6.40
CA PRO A 31 9.71 5.88 6.38
C PRO A 31 10.63 4.76 6.92
N ALA A 32 10.11 3.80 7.69
CA ALA A 32 10.87 2.64 8.13
C ALA A 32 11.12 1.62 7.00
N PHE A 33 10.35 1.69 5.91
CA PHE A 33 10.42 0.77 4.78
C PHE A 33 10.53 1.53 3.45
N PRO A 34 11.68 2.16 3.17
CA PRO A 34 11.86 3.04 2.01
C PRO A 34 11.68 2.32 0.67
N GLU A 35 11.92 1.00 0.63
CA GLU A 35 11.73 0.16 -0.56
C GLU A 35 10.26 -0.16 -0.84
N ILE A 36 9.33 0.17 0.05
CA ILE A 36 7.90 -0.05 -0.17
C ILE A 36 7.22 1.29 -0.46
N THR A 37 6.30 1.29 -1.43
CA THR A 37 5.47 2.44 -1.75
C THR A 37 4.04 2.00 -2.04
N TYR A 38 3.09 2.92 -2.00
CA TYR A 38 1.68 2.62 -2.26
C TYR A 38 1.25 3.07 -3.65
N VAL A 39 0.59 2.19 -4.38
CA VAL A 39 -0.08 2.50 -5.65
C VAL A 39 -1.58 2.41 -5.49
N ARG A 40 -2.32 3.19 -6.28
CA ARG A 40 -3.78 3.11 -6.29
C ARG A 40 -4.20 1.94 -7.19
N GLY A 41 -4.88 0.95 -6.60
CA GLY A 41 -5.45 -0.19 -7.30
C GLY A 41 -6.73 0.16 -8.07
N ALA A 42 -7.32 -0.83 -8.75
CA ALA A 42 -8.43 -0.63 -9.68
C ALA A 42 -9.72 -0.15 -8.99
N SER A 43 -9.95 -0.53 -7.74
CA SER A 43 -11.08 -0.05 -6.92
C SER A 43 -10.75 1.19 -6.08
N GLY A 44 -9.58 1.79 -6.27
CA GLY A 44 -9.16 3.01 -5.59
C GLY A 44 -8.47 2.80 -4.24
N GLU A 45 -8.32 1.56 -3.80
CA GLU A 45 -7.55 1.13 -2.63
C GLU A 45 -6.06 1.41 -2.79
N LEU A 46 -5.37 1.63 -1.67
CA LEU A 46 -3.92 1.76 -1.66
C LEU A 46 -3.30 0.38 -1.48
N VAL A 47 -2.44 -0.01 -2.41
CA VAL A 47 -1.80 -1.31 -2.45
C VAL A 47 -0.30 -1.13 -2.27
N PRO A 48 0.32 -1.75 -1.25
CA PRO A 48 1.75 -1.69 -1.07
C PRO A 48 2.47 -2.53 -2.14
N VAL A 49 3.42 -1.91 -2.80
CA VAL A 49 4.27 -2.49 -3.86
C VAL A 49 5.74 -2.21 -3.58
N LEU A 50 6.60 -3.09 -4.09
CA LEU A 50 8.04 -2.86 -4.08
C LEU A 50 8.38 -1.70 -5.03
N ARG A 51 9.06 -0.67 -4.51
CA ARG A 51 9.45 0.54 -5.22
C ARG A 51 10.27 0.19 -6.46
N GLY A 52 10.06 0.95 -7.54
CA GLY A 52 10.69 0.68 -8.83
C GLY A 52 10.06 -0.49 -9.60
N THR A 53 9.09 -1.19 -9.00
CA THR A 53 8.34 -2.28 -9.63
C THR A 53 6.83 -2.02 -9.54
N ARG A 54 6.03 -2.92 -10.11
CA ARG A 54 4.59 -3.02 -9.83
C ARG A 54 4.23 -4.28 -9.04
N LEU A 55 5.24 -4.93 -8.45
CA LEU A 55 5.04 -6.17 -7.70
C LEU A 55 4.46 -5.85 -6.33
N ARG A 56 3.29 -6.42 -6.04
CA ARG A 56 2.58 -6.23 -4.77
C ARG A 56 3.24 -7.02 -3.65
N VAL A 57 3.30 -6.44 -2.45
CA VAL A 57 3.77 -7.14 -1.24
C VAL A 57 3.01 -8.45 -1.05
N GLN A 58 1.68 -8.42 -1.23
CA GLN A 58 0.82 -9.60 -1.12
C GLN A 58 1.24 -10.75 -2.06
N THR A 59 1.74 -10.44 -3.26
CA THR A 59 2.14 -11.45 -4.25
C THR A 59 3.37 -12.22 -3.76
N VAL A 60 4.34 -11.51 -3.17
CA VAL A 60 5.52 -12.13 -2.54
C VAL A 60 5.12 -12.99 -1.34
N VAL A 61 4.23 -12.48 -0.48
CA VAL A 61 3.73 -13.20 0.70
C VAL A 61 3.00 -14.48 0.30
N ILE A 62 2.11 -14.40 -0.69
CA ILE A 62 1.40 -15.57 -1.23
C ILE A 62 2.38 -16.59 -1.80
N ALA A 63 3.44 -16.14 -2.49
CA ALA A 63 4.43 -17.05 -3.05
C ALA A 63 5.17 -17.86 -1.98
N ALA A 64 5.53 -17.21 -0.88
CA ALA A 64 6.13 -17.90 0.26
C ALA A 64 5.14 -18.86 0.94
N GLN A 65 3.92 -18.41 1.22
CA GLN A 65 2.97 -19.15 2.05
C GLN A 65 2.25 -20.28 1.31
N LYS A 66 1.81 -20.04 0.07
CA LYS A 66 1.04 -21.02 -0.72
C LYS A 66 1.93 -21.96 -1.53
N TRP A 67 3.02 -21.44 -2.09
CA TRP A 67 3.91 -22.24 -2.95
C TRP A 67 5.19 -22.67 -2.24
N GLY A 68 5.44 -22.20 -1.02
CA GLY A 68 6.61 -22.61 -0.22
C GLY A 68 7.93 -22.09 -0.78
N PHE A 69 7.91 -21.04 -1.59
CA PHE A 69 9.14 -20.50 -2.18
C PHE A 69 10.02 -19.85 -1.12
N SER A 70 11.32 -20.15 -1.18
CA SER A 70 12.33 -19.45 -0.39
C SER A 70 12.56 -18.03 -0.92
N PRO A 71 13.15 -17.12 -0.12
CA PRO A 71 13.45 -15.76 -0.56
C PRO A 71 14.26 -15.73 -1.88
N ASN A 72 15.22 -16.63 -2.03
CA ASN A 72 16.04 -16.74 -3.24
C ASN A 72 15.24 -17.20 -4.46
N GLN A 73 14.30 -18.14 -4.29
CA GLN A 73 13.42 -18.58 -5.37
C GLN A 73 12.47 -17.47 -5.83
N ILE A 74 11.90 -16.72 -4.89
CA ILE A 74 11.08 -15.54 -5.21
C ILE A 74 11.92 -14.49 -5.94
N ALA A 75 13.15 -14.26 -5.49
CA ALA A 75 14.06 -13.33 -6.13
C ALA A 75 14.32 -13.72 -7.59
N ALA A 76 14.60 -15.00 -7.85
CA ALA A 76 14.78 -15.51 -9.21
C ALA A 76 13.51 -15.42 -10.07
N GLU A 77 12.34 -15.72 -9.50
CA GLU A 77 11.05 -15.72 -10.22
C GLU A 77 10.65 -14.32 -10.69
N TYR A 78 10.90 -13.30 -9.85
CA TYR A 78 10.47 -11.93 -10.11
C TYR A 78 11.59 -10.98 -10.55
N ASP A 79 12.77 -11.51 -10.89
CA ASP A 79 13.97 -10.75 -11.25
C ASP A 79 14.32 -9.65 -10.21
N LEU A 80 14.32 -10.05 -8.94
CA LEU A 80 14.65 -9.21 -7.79
C LEU A 80 15.96 -9.65 -7.15
N SER A 81 16.52 -8.78 -6.30
CA SER A 81 17.52 -9.20 -5.33
C SER A 81 16.89 -9.89 -4.13
N GLU A 82 17.61 -10.82 -3.51
CA GLU A 82 17.16 -11.46 -2.26
C GLU A 82 17.00 -10.43 -1.12
N ALA A 83 17.78 -9.35 -1.14
CA ALA A 83 17.63 -8.23 -0.20
C ALA A 83 16.25 -7.55 -0.33
N GLN A 84 15.82 -7.23 -1.55
CA GLN A 84 14.48 -6.64 -1.78
C GLN A 84 13.36 -7.58 -1.33
N VAL A 85 13.50 -8.89 -1.55
CA VAL A 85 12.53 -9.87 -1.06
C VAL A 85 12.48 -9.88 0.48
N ASN A 86 13.64 -9.81 1.13
CA ASN A 86 13.71 -9.71 2.59
C ASN A 86 13.11 -8.40 3.13
N ASP A 87 13.31 -7.28 2.44
CA ASP A 87 12.68 -6.00 2.81
C ASP A 87 11.15 -6.07 2.72
N VAL A 88 10.62 -6.75 1.70
CA VAL A 88 9.18 -7.04 1.58
C VAL A 88 8.69 -7.90 2.74
N PHE A 89 9.44 -8.92 3.16
CA PHE A 89 9.07 -9.73 4.32
C PHE A 89 9.16 -8.95 5.64
N ALA A 90 10.13 -8.06 5.79
CA ALA A 90 10.23 -7.19 6.97
C ALA A 90 9.02 -6.25 7.05
N PHE A 91 8.61 -5.66 5.92
CA PHE A 91 7.41 -4.86 5.84
C PHE A 91 6.15 -5.67 6.17
N TYR A 92 6.01 -6.87 5.60
CA TYR A 92 4.90 -7.77 5.90
C TYR A 92 4.85 -8.12 7.39
N ALA A 93 5.97 -8.42 8.03
CA ALA A 93 6.00 -8.73 9.46
C ALA A 93 5.48 -7.56 10.32
N ALA A 94 5.76 -6.32 9.93
CA ALA A 94 5.27 -5.13 10.63
C ALA A 94 3.80 -4.79 10.33
N HIS A 95 3.27 -5.22 9.17
CA HIS A 95 1.94 -4.86 8.66
C HIS A 95 1.05 -6.10 8.38
N SER A 96 1.34 -7.23 9.02
CA SER A 96 0.76 -8.54 8.66
C SER A 96 -0.76 -8.54 8.73
N GLN A 97 -1.34 -7.91 9.75
CA GLN A 97 -2.80 -7.83 9.92
C GLN A 97 -3.51 -7.18 8.72
N GLU A 98 -2.96 -6.08 8.18
CA GLU A 98 -3.54 -5.39 7.03
C GLU A 98 -3.38 -6.22 5.76
N ILE A 99 -2.19 -6.76 5.53
CA ILE A 99 -1.88 -7.55 4.34
C ILE A 99 -2.70 -8.86 4.31
N ASP A 100 -2.79 -9.55 5.43
CA ASP A 100 -3.58 -10.79 5.54
C ASP A 100 -5.08 -10.52 5.31
N ALA A 101 -5.60 -9.40 5.83
CA ALA A 101 -6.97 -8.99 5.57
C ALA A 101 -7.21 -8.70 4.08
N SER A 102 -6.28 -8.02 3.41
CA SER A 102 -6.35 -7.76 1.97
C SER A 102 -6.31 -9.06 1.15
N ILE A 103 -5.40 -9.99 1.50
CA ILE A 103 -5.31 -11.30 0.85
C ILE A 103 -6.62 -12.09 1.02
N ALA A 104 -7.19 -12.10 2.22
CA ALA A 104 -8.45 -12.79 2.48
C ALA A 104 -9.62 -12.18 1.70
N ALA A 105 -9.70 -10.85 1.63
CA ALA A 105 -10.73 -10.15 0.88
C ALA A 105 -10.69 -10.48 -0.62
N GLU A 106 -9.50 -10.50 -1.24
CA GLU A 106 -9.33 -10.91 -2.64
C GLU A 106 -9.77 -12.37 -2.86
N GLN A 107 -9.41 -13.29 -1.96
CA GLN A 107 -9.80 -14.71 -2.08
C GLN A 107 -11.30 -14.93 -2.00
N ILE A 108 -12.02 -14.13 -1.19
CA ILE A 108 -13.49 -14.18 -1.11
C ILE A 108 -14.09 -13.73 -2.45
N ILE A 109 -13.57 -12.66 -3.04
CA ILE A 109 -14.05 -12.14 -4.33
C ILE A 109 -13.76 -13.14 -5.45
N GLU A 110 -12.57 -13.73 -5.47
CA GLU A 110 -12.19 -14.75 -6.45
C GLU A 110 -13.12 -15.97 -6.35
N ALA A 111 -13.35 -16.51 -5.14
CA ALA A 111 -14.24 -17.64 -4.94
C ALA A 111 -15.71 -17.36 -5.29
N ALA A 112 -16.17 -16.11 -5.20
CA ALA A 112 -17.53 -15.72 -5.57
C ALA A 112 -17.74 -15.57 -7.09
N ASN A 113 -16.65 -15.48 -7.86
CA ASN A 113 -16.66 -15.29 -9.32
C ASN A 113 -16.31 -16.57 -10.10
N VAL A 114 -16.18 -17.72 -9.43
CA VAL A 114 -15.88 -19.05 -10.03
C VAL A 114 -17.15 -19.90 -10.13
#